data_AF-A0A847CSB2-F1
#
_entry.id   AF-A0A847CSB2-F1
#
_cell.length_a   1.000
_cell.length_b   1.000
_cell.length_c   1.000
_cell.angle_alpha   90.00
_cell.angle_beta   90.00
_cell.angle_gamma   90.00
#
_symmetry.space_group_name_H-M   'P 1'
#
loop_
_entity.id
_entity.type
_entity.pdbx_description
1 polymer ?
#
loop_
_entity_poly.entity_id
_entity_poly.type
_entity_poly.pdbx_seq_one_letter_code
_entity_poly.pdbx_strand_id
1 'polypeptide(L)'
;DKYKRPEAIPMGIHSVTSSQLDIEPGVIFVLKNINDNVNKNHQNRLHPFYIVYIADSGDIITNHLEPKDMLDTIRLLCRGKTEIDKRSTEAFNKETKDGKRMGAYSELLSYAIDSIVAVKEKKDLDSFLDGRSMSFISDKINGLDDFDLISFLVIK
;
A
#
# COMPACT_ATOMS: atom_id res chain seq x y z
N ASP A 1 2.84 19.69 20.29
CA ASP A 1 2.27 18.58 21.07
C ASP A 1 1.09 17.84 20.43
N LYS A 2 0.64 18.19 19.22
CA LYS A 2 -0.60 17.63 18.63
C LYS A 2 -0.42 16.32 17.85
N TYR A 3 0.81 15.84 17.69
CA TYR A 3 1.13 14.62 16.96
C TYR A 3 2.10 13.79 17.82
N LYS A 4 1.65 12.62 18.28
CA LYS A 4 2.53 11.65 18.95
C LYS A 4 3.68 11.32 17.99
N ARG A 5 4.88 11.11 18.55
CA ARG A 5 6.06 10.71 17.76
C ARG A 5 5.73 9.46 16.93
N PRO A 6 6.09 9.41 15.63
CA PRO A 6 5.79 8.27 14.75
C PRO A 6 6.22 6.91 15.34
N GLU A 7 7.29 6.92 16.13
CA GLU A 7 7.90 5.77 16.80
C GLU A 7 6.98 5.07 17.82
N ALA A 8 5.94 5.74 18.32
CA ALA A 8 5.01 5.22 19.34
C ALA A 8 3.63 4.84 18.77
N ILE A 9 3.47 4.85 17.45
CA ILE A 9 2.21 4.57 16.76
C ILE A 9 2.16 3.05 16.50
N PRO A 10 1.12 2.34 16.99
CA PRO A 10 0.93 0.93 16.65
C PRO A 10 0.96 0.72 15.13
N MET A 11 1.64 -0.33 14.68
CA MET A 11 1.59 -0.73 13.27
C MET A 11 0.19 -1.30 12.95
N GLY A 12 -0.27 -1.11 11.72
CA GLY A 12 -1.62 -1.54 11.30
C GLY A 12 -2.74 -0.56 11.66
N ILE A 13 -2.43 0.73 11.89
CA ILE A 13 -3.48 1.75 12.02
C ILE A 13 -4.19 1.93 10.69
N HIS A 14 -5.50 2.08 10.78
CA HIS A 14 -6.33 2.41 9.65
C HIS A 14 -7.00 3.77 9.79
N SER A 15 -7.30 4.35 8.64
CA SER A 15 -8.16 5.53 8.53
C SER A 15 -9.21 5.25 7.47
N VAL A 16 -10.34 5.94 7.58
CA VAL A 16 -11.45 5.79 6.62
C VAL A 16 -11.83 7.17 6.10
N THR A 17 -12.00 7.28 4.79
CA THR A 17 -12.46 8.49 4.10
C THR A 17 -13.57 8.13 3.13
N SER A 18 -14.47 9.07 2.87
CA SER A 18 -15.28 9.03 1.65
C SER A 18 -14.40 9.15 0.41
N SER A 19 -14.76 8.42 -0.63
CA SER A 19 -14.42 8.63 -2.02
C SER A 19 -14.83 10.03 -2.48
N GLN A 20 -14.21 10.46 -3.58
CA GLN A 20 -14.52 11.72 -4.25
C GLN A 20 -14.74 11.45 -5.73
N LEU A 21 -15.20 12.47 -6.47
CA LEU A 21 -15.30 12.38 -7.92
C LEU A 21 -13.93 11.97 -8.48
N ASP A 22 -13.92 10.96 -9.35
CA ASP A 22 -12.73 10.36 -9.98
C ASP A 22 -11.77 9.60 -9.04
N ILE A 23 -12.20 9.28 -7.81
CA ILE A 23 -11.47 8.35 -6.92
C ILE A 23 -12.39 7.20 -6.53
N GLU A 24 -12.05 6.00 -7.01
CA GLU A 24 -12.82 4.79 -6.74
C GLU A 24 -12.82 4.36 -5.25
N PRO A 25 -13.82 3.60 -4.79
CA PRO A 25 -13.75 2.90 -3.51
C PRO A 25 -12.67 1.82 -3.52
N GLY A 26 -12.00 1.65 -2.39
CA GLY A 26 -10.86 0.74 -2.29
C GLY A 26 -9.99 1.00 -1.06
N VAL A 27 -8.73 0.60 -1.16
CA VAL A 27 -7.77 0.66 -0.06
C VAL A 27 -6.39 1.08 -0.55
N ILE A 28 -5.79 2.01 0.18
CA ILE A 28 -4.38 2.35 0.03
C ILE A 28 -3.61 1.67 1.14
N PHE A 29 -2.70 0.75 0.79
CA PHE A 29 -1.81 0.07 1.71
C PHE A 29 -0.44 0.73 1.73
N VAL A 30 0.10 0.94 2.94
CA VAL A 30 1.48 1.35 3.17
C VAL A 30 2.21 0.18 3.81
N LEU A 31 3.14 -0.39 3.05
CA LEU A 31 3.90 -1.58 3.41
C LEU A 31 5.38 -1.21 3.57
N LYS A 32 6.08 -1.91 4.46
CA LYS A 32 7.53 -1.80 4.61
C LYS A 32 8.16 -3.16 4.32
N ASN A 33 9.09 -3.21 3.38
CA ASN A 33 9.87 -4.41 3.16
C ASN A 33 10.82 -4.61 4.36
N ILE A 34 10.78 -5.79 4.98
CA ILE A 34 11.63 -6.12 6.15
C ILE A 34 12.99 -6.71 5.75
N ASN A 35 13.17 -7.07 4.48
CA ASN A 35 14.40 -7.61 3.95
C ASN A 35 15.30 -6.46 3.44
N ASP A 36 16.31 -6.11 4.24
CA ASP A 36 17.29 -5.07 3.92
C ASP A 36 18.18 -5.39 2.71
N ASN A 37 18.15 -6.64 2.22
CA ASN A 37 18.94 -7.06 1.05
C ASN A 37 18.33 -6.62 -0.30
N VAL A 38 17.14 -5.99 -0.29
CA VAL A 38 16.32 -5.81 -1.49
C VAL A 38 16.26 -4.35 -1.97
N ASN A 39 17.39 -3.71 -2.29
CA ASN A 39 17.45 -2.62 -3.29
C ASN A 39 18.85 -2.02 -3.47
N LYS A 40 19.65 -2.58 -4.38
CA LYS A 40 20.80 -1.84 -4.95
C LYS A 40 20.39 -0.91 -6.11
N ASN A 41 19.16 -1.01 -6.62
CA ASN A 41 18.79 -0.44 -7.92
C ASN A 41 17.99 0.88 -7.89
N HIS A 42 17.72 1.48 -6.72
CA HIS A 42 17.09 2.83 -6.59
C HIS A 42 15.77 3.04 -7.36
N GLN A 43 15.07 1.98 -7.77
CA GLN A 43 13.89 2.11 -8.63
C GLN A 43 12.63 2.51 -7.84
N ASN A 44 12.48 2.00 -6.61
CA ASN A 44 11.48 2.49 -5.68
C ASN A 44 12.07 3.66 -4.89
N ARG A 45 11.57 4.88 -5.15
CA ARG A 45 12.04 6.11 -4.48
C ARG A 45 11.68 6.17 -3.00
N LEU A 46 10.69 5.39 -2.56
CA LEU A 46 10.24 5.33 -1.18
C LEU A 46 10.83 4.15 -0.41
N HIS A 47 11.73 3.35 -0.99
CA HIS A 47 12.32 2.20 -0.32
C HIS A 47 12.82 2.55 1.10
N PRO A 48 12.52 1.73 2.14
CA PRO A 48 11.90 0.39 2.11
C PRO A 48 10.37 0.38 2.04
N PHE A 49 9.73 1.52 1.83
CA PHE A 49 8.27 1.63 1.81
C PHE A 49 7.67 1.45 0.42
N TYR A 50 6.52 0.79 0.40
CA TYR A 50 5.73 0.50 -0.79
C TYR A 50 4.32 1.01 -0.54
N ILE A 51 3.76 1.76 -1.48
CA ILE A 51 2.39 2.26 -1.42
C ILE A 51 1.64 1.69 -2.61
N VAL A 52 0.52 1.03 -2.36
CA VAL A 52 -0.32 0.43 -3.40
C VAL A 52 -1.76 0.87 -3.17
N TYR A 53 -2.42 1.31 -4.23
CA TYR A 53 -3.84 1.58 -4.25
C TYR A 53 -4.54 0.50 -5.06
N ILE A 54 -5.46 -0.21 -4.39
CA ILE A 54 -6.29 -1.26 -4.96
C ILE A 54 -7.77 -0.91 -4.77
N ALA A 55 -8.57 -1.06 -5.83
CA ALA A 55 -10.01 -0.88 -5.78
C ALA A 55 -10.70 -2.04 -5.06
N ASP A 56 -11.94 -1.83 -4.60
CA ASP A 56 -12.74 -2.91 -4.00
C ASP A 56 -12.99 -4.09 -4.96
N SER A 57 -12.84 -3.88 -6.28
CA SER A 57 -12.88 -4.93 -7.31
C SER A 57 -11.65 -5.85 -7.31
N GLY A 58 -10.56 -5.44 -6.66
CA GLY A 58 -9.25 -6.08 -6.74
C GLY A 58 -8.33 -5.48 -7.81
N ASP A 59 -8.79 -4.48 -8.58
CA ASP A 59 -7.97 -3.83 -9.61
C ASP A 59 -6.92 -2.90 -9.00
N ILE A 60 -5.69 -2.97 -9.49
CA ILE A 60 -4.60 -2.09 -9.05
C ILE A 60 -4.73 -0.74 -9.76
N ILE A 61 -5.16 0.28 -9.01
CA ILE A 61 -5.31 1.64 -9.52
C ILE A 61 -3.94 2.34 -9.62
N THR A 62 -3.06 2.13 -8.64
CA THR A 62 -1.72 2.72 -8.65
C THR A 62 -0.76 1.82 -7.89
N ASN A 63 0.41 1.57 -8.48
CA ASN A 63 1.43 0.71 -7.89
C ASN A 63 2.56 1.53 -7.23
N HIS A 64 3.49 0.80 -6.59
CA HIS A 64 4.58 1.37 -5.81
C HIS A 64 5.65 2.18 -6.59
N LEU A 65 5.60 2.18 -7.92
CA LEU A 65 6.53 2.93 -8.77
C LEU A 65 6.08 4.37 -9.04
N GLU A 66 4.85 4.72 -8.66
CA GLU A 66 4.24 6.05 -8.89
C GLU A 66 3.94 6.77 -7.56
N PRO A 67 4.96 6.97 -6.69
CA PRO A 67 4.75 7.49 -5.34
C PRO A 67 4.18 8.91 -5.32
N LYS A 68 4.46 9.71 -6.36
CA LYS A 68 3.92 11.07 -6.47
C LYS A 68 2.40 11.05 -6.62
N ASP A 69 1.89 10.20 -7.51
CA ASP A 69 0.46 10.17 -7.83
C ASP A 69 -0.33 9.55 -6.66
N MET A 70 0.27 8.60 -5.94
CA MET A 70 -0.22 8.12 -4.65
C MET A 70 -0.33 9.24 -3.60
N LEU A 71 0.73 10.03 -3.41
CA LEU A 71 0.73 11.11 -2.44
C LEU A 71 -0.24 12.24 -2.82
N ASP A 72 -0.40 12.53 -4.12
CA ASP A 72 -1.39 13.48 -4.61
C ASP A 72 -2.82 12.99 -4.37
N THR A 73 -3.10 11.70 -4.57
CA THR A 73 -4.40 11.08 -4.27
C THR A 73 -4.72 11.17 -2.77
N ILE A 74 -3.80 10.77 -1.90
CA ILE A 74 -3.97 10.88 -0.44
C ILE A 74 -4.20 12.34 -0.04
N ARG A 75 -3.43 13.27 -0.61
CA ARG A 75 -3.58 14.70 -0.34
C ARG A 75 -4.96 15.18 -0.75
N LEU A 76 -5.48 14.78 -1.91
CA LEU A 76 -6.82 15.17 -2.38
C LEU A 76 -7.89 14.66 -1.41
N LEU A 77 -7.83 13.38 -1.04
CA LEU A 77 -8.78 12.72 -0.13
C LEU A 77 -8.82 13.33 1.27
N CYS A 78 -7.67 13.76 1.78
CA CYS A 78 -7.53 14.14 3.19
C CYS A 78 -7.40 15.66 3.41
N ARG A 79 -7.22 16.47 2.37
CA ARG A 79 -7.00 17.92 2.53
C ARG A 79 -8.17 18.61 3.25
N GLY A 80 -7.86 19.34 4.31
CA GLY A 80 -8.84 20.09 5.09
C GLY A 80 -9.70 19.24 6.02
N LYS A 81 -9.56 17.91 6.00
CA LYS A 81 -10.28 17.01 6.90
C LYS A 81 -9.52 16.90 8.22
N THR A 82 -10.07 17.53 9.25
CA THR A 82 -9.51 17.50 10.63
C THR A 82 -10.37 16.71 11.60
N GLU A 83 -11.57 16.30 11.15
CA GLU A 83 -12.52 15.48 11.89
C GLU A 83 -12.71 14.13 11.21
N ILE A 84 -13.19 13.16 11.98
CA ILE A 84 -13.48 11.81 11.50
C ILE A 84 -14.68 11.87 10.55
N ASP A 85 -14.55 11.24 9.39
CA ASP A 85 -15.67 11.01 8.47
C ASP A 85 -16.59 9.93 9.05
N LYS A 86 -17.59 10.35 9.82
CA LYS A 86 -18.49 9.45 10.55
C LYS A 86 -19.22 8.49 9.63
N ARG A 87 -19.72 8.97 8.49
CA ARG A 87 -20.52 8.15 7.56
C ARG A 87 -19.69 7.01 7.00
N SER A 88 -18.48 7.31 6.53
CA SER A 88 -17.58 6.30 5.97
C SER A 88 -17.05 5.36 7.03
N THR A 89 -16.76 5.87 8.22
CA THR A 89 -16.35 5.05 9.38
C THR A 89 -17.45 4.08 9.80
N GLU A 90 -18.71 4.51 9.87
CA GLU A 90 -19.85 3.65 10.19
C GLU A 90 -20.07 2.57 9.13
N ALA A 91 -19.94 2.91 7.84
CA ALA A 91 -20.03 1.94 6.74
C ALA A 91 -18.94 0.86 6.87
N PHE A 92 -17.70 1.28 7.09
CA PHE A 92 -16.57 0.38 7.29
C PHE A 92 -16.75 -0.51 8.54
N ASN A 93 -17.17 0.05 9.68
CA ASN A 93 -17.39 -0.71 10.91
C ASN A 93 -18.52 -1.73 10.78
N LYS A 94 -19.59 -1.38 10.06
CA LYS A 94 -20.70 -2.30 9.81
C LYS A 94 -20.24 -3.50 8.98
N GLU A 95 -19.45 -3.26 7.94
CA GLU A 95 -18.93 -4.29 7.06
C GLU A 95 -17.93 -5.21 7.78
N THR A 96 -16.97 -4.61 8.48
CA THR A 96 -15.90 -5.33 9.17
C THR A 96 -16.28 -5.83 10.56
N LYS A 97 -17.48 -5.52 11.04
CA LYS A 97 -17.91 -5.80 12.42
C LYS A 97 -16.91 -5.23 13.43
N ASP A 98 -16.64 -3.94 13.32
CA ASP A 98 -15.62 -3.20 14.07
C ASP A 98 -14.22 -3.84 13.96
N GLY A 99 -13.81 -4.18 12.73
CA GLY A 99 -12.51 -4.80 12.45
C GLY A 99 -12.40 -6.29 12.79
N LYS A 100 -13.46 -6.95 13.28
CA LYS A 100 -13.44 -8.39 13.60
C LYS A 100 -13.49 -9.30 12.35
N ARG A 101 -13.96 -8.77 11.22
CA ARG A 101 -14.13 -9.47 9.94
C ARG A 101 -13.40 -8.70 8.84
N MET A 102 -12.08 -8.87 8.79
CA MET A 102 -11.22 -8.21 7.81
C MET A 102 -10.93 -9.04 6.56
N GLY A 103 -11.61 -10.17 6.35
CA GLY A 103 -11.28 -11.14 5.29
C GLY A 103 -11.16 -10.53 3.90
N ALA A 104 -12.12 -9.67 3.50
CA ALA A 104 -12.06 -8.98 2.20
C ALA A 104 -10.83 -8.07 2.08
N TYR A 105 -10.52 -7.31 3.14
CA TYR A 105 -9.34 -6.45 3.19
C TYR A 105 -8.03 -7.23 3.21
N SER A 106 -8.00 -8.40 3.85
CA SER A 106 -6.85 -9.31 3.82
C SER A 106 -6.62 -9.89 2.42
N GLU A 107 -7.70 -10.17 1.68
CA GLU A 107 -7.61 -10.60 0.28
C GLU A 107 -7.05 -9.48 -0.62
N LEU A 108 -7.57 -8.25 -0.48
CA LEU A 108 -7.03 -7.07 -1.18
C LEU A 108 -5.55 -6.82 -0.85
N LEU A 109 -5.15 -7.02 0.41
CA LEU A 109 -3.75 -6.91 0.82
C LEU A 109 -2.87 -7.96 0.10
N SER A 110 -3.36 -9.20 -0.04
CA SER A 110 -2.66 -10.24 -0.79
C SER A 110 -2.45 -9.82 -2.24
N TYR A 111 -3.51 -9.37 -2.92
CA TYR A 111 -3.43 -8.90 -4.31
C TYR A 111 -2.51 -7.70 -4.49
N ALA A 112 -2.49 -6.78 -3.53
CA ALA A 112 -1.56 -5.65 -3.55
C ALA A 112 -0.09 -6.11 -3.47
N ILE A 113 0.21 -7.11 -2.64
CA ILE A 113 1.56 -7.68 -2.49
C ILE A 113 1.95 -8.47 -3.74
N ASP A 114 1.05 -9.29 -4.27
CA ASP A 114 1.26 -10.04 -5.52
C ASP A 114 1.58 -9.10 -6.68
N SER A 115 0.91 -7.94 -6.75
CA SER A 115 1.21 -6.88 -7.73
C SER A 115 2.65 -6.34 -7.59
N ILE A 116 3.13 -6.12 -6.35
CA ILE A 116 4.51 -5.68 -6.11
C ILE A 116 5.50 -6.73 -6.62
N VAL A 117 5.28 -8.01 -6.30
CA VAL A 117 6.13 -9.13 -6.74
C VAL A 117 6.16 -9.22 -8.26
N ALA A 118 5.00 -9.23 -8.92
CA ALA A 118 4.89 -9.35 -10.37
C ALA A 118 5.58 -8.20 -11.11
N VAL A 119 5.43 -6.95 -10.63
CA VAL A 119 6.12 -5.78 -11.20
C VAL A 119 7.64 -5.92 -11.07
N LYS A 120 8.12 -6.49 -9.96
CA LYS A 120 9.54 -6.73 -9.74
C LYS A 120 10.07 -7.82 -10.67
N GLU A 121 9.42 -8.98 -10.72
CA GLU A 121 9.84 -10.10 -11.57
C GLU A 121 9.90 -9.71 -13.05
N LYS A 122 8.90 -8.95 -13.53
CA LYS A 122 8.91 -8.41 -14.90
C LYS A 122 10.12 -7.53 -15.17
N LYS A 123 10.46 -6.63 -14.23
CA LYS A 123 11.62 -5.73 -14.37
C LYS A 123 12.95 -6.46 -14.31
N ASP A 124 13.05 -7.50 -13.48
CA ASP A 124 14.24 -8.34 -13.40
C ASP A 124 14.44 -9.10 -14.72
N LEU A 125 13.36 -9.60 -15.33
CA LEU A 125 13.37 -10.18 -16.67
C LEU A 125 13.80 -9.17 -17.75
N ASP A 126 13.19 -7.98 -17.78
CA ASP A 126 13.54 -6.93 -18.75
C ASP A 126 15.03 -6.54 -18.64
N SER A 127 15.54 -6.41 -17.41
CA SER A 127 16.95 -6.09 -17.15
C SER A 127 17.91 -7.20 -17.59
N PHE A 128 17.50 -8.47 -17.47
CA PHE A 128 18.25 -9.61 -17.98
C PHE A 128 18.32 -9.61 -19.51
N LEU A 129 17.20 -9.34 -20.18
CA LEU A 129 17.15 -9.26 -21.65
C LEU A 129 18.00 -8.11 -22.21
N ASP A 130 18.11 -7.01 -21.46
CA ASP A 130 18.98 -5.87 -21.79
C ASP A 130 20.49 -6.17 -21.63
N GLY A 131 20.87 -7.38 -21.23
CA GLY A 131 22.29 -7.79 -21.10
C GLY A 131 23.00 -7.17 -19.89
N ARG A 132 22.27 -6.58 -18.93
CA ARG A 132 22.84 -6.13 -17.67
C ARG A 132 23.11 -7.34 -16.78
N SER A 133 24.37 -7.50 -16.35
CA SER A 133 24.76 -8.57 -15.42
C SER A 133 24.05 -8.37 -14.07
N MET A 134 23.25 -9.36 -13.65
CA MET A 134 22.57 -9.37 -12.36
C MET A 134 23.00 -10.58 -11.53
N SER A 135 23.12 -10.36 -10.22
CA SER A 135 23.23 -11.45 -9.23
C SER A 135 21.85 -12.08 -9.05
N PHE A 136 21.57 -13.16 -9.77
CA PHE A 136 20.30 -13.88 -9.78
C PHE A 136 19.85 -14.46 -8.43
N ILE A 137 20.69 -14.41 -7.39
CA ILE A 137 20.54 -15.26 -6.19
C ILE A 137 20.13 -14.47 -4.93
N SER A 138 20.20 -13.13 -4.90
CA SER A 138 20.13 -12.40 -3.61
C SER A 138 18.85 -11.62 -3.28
N ASP A 139 18.01 -11.27 -4.26
CA ASP A 139 17.00 -10.21 -4.05
C ASP A 139 15.55 -10.68 -4.28
N LYS A 140 15.23 -11.94 -3.95
CA LYS A 140 13.87 -12.47 -4.17
C LYS A 140 12.89 -11.91 -3.13
N ILE A 141 11.77 -11.36 -3.58
CA ILE A 141 10.61 -11.06 -2.72
C ILE A 141 9.71 -12.30 -2.80
N ASN A 142 9.50 -12.97 -1.67
CA ASN A 142 8.77 -14.23 -1.57
C ASN A 142 7.27 -14.05 -1.32
N GLY A 143 6.80 -12.82 -1.09
CA GLY A 143 5.38 -12.49 -0.94
C GLY A 143 5.08 -11.81 0.39
N LEU A 144 3.99 -12.22 1.05
CA LEU A 144 3.40 -11.53 2.19
C LEU A 144 4.34 -11.46 3.41
N ASP A 145 5.15 -12.49 3.64
CA ASP A 145 6.07 -12.60 4.78
C ASP A 145 7.24 -11.59 4.72
N ASP A 146 7.48 -10.97 3.56
CA ASP A 146 8.55 -9.99 3.38
C ASP A 146 8.10 -8.55 3.66
N PHE A 147 6.84 -8.35 4.07
CA PHE A 147 6.27 -7.03 4.28
C PHE A 147 5.59 -6.89 5.64
N ASP A 148 5.92 -5.81 6.33
CA ASP A 148 5.12 -5.29 7.44
C ASP A 148 4.05 -4.32 6.92
N LEU A 149 2.80 -4.52 7.33
CA LEU A 149 1.73 -3.54 7.13
C LEU A 149 1.89 -2.38 8.13
N ILE A 150 2.31 -1.22 7.65
CA ILE A 150 2.48 -0.02 8.48
C ILE A 150 1.13 0.61 8.78
N SER A 151 0.34 0.86 7.72
CA SER A 151 -0.96 1.50 7.82
C SER A 151 -1.78 1.29 6.55
N PHE A 152 -3.09 1.51 6.62
CA PHE A 152 -3.94 1.55 5.44
C PHE A 152 -5.03 2.62 5.51
N LEU A 153 -5.41 3.15 4.36
CA LEU A 153 -6.50 4.11 4.21
C LEU A 153 -7.62 3.47 3.39
N VAL A 154 -8.77 3.28 4.01
CA VAL A 154 -9.98 2.77 3.36
C VAL A 154 -10.75 3.94 2.75
N ILE A 155 -11.13 3.78 1.49
CA ILE A 155 -11.89 4.75 0.70
C ILE A 155 -13.28 4.14 0.47
N LYS A 156 -14.33 4.81 0.95
CA LYS A 156 -15.72 4.34 0.91
C LYS A 156 -16.63 5.13 -0.02
#